data_AF-A0A1M5TA38-F1
#
_entry.id   AF-A0A1M5TA38-F1
#
_cell.length_a   1.000
_cell.length_b   1.000
_cell.length_c   1.000
_cell.angle_alpha   90.00
_cell.angle_beta   90.00
_cell.angle_gamma   90.00
#
_symmetry.space_group_name_H-M   'P 1'
#
loop_
_entity.id
_entity.type
_entity.pdbx_description
1 polymer ?
#
loop_
_entity_poly.entity_id
_entity_poly.type
_entity_poly.pdbx_seq_one_letter_code
_entity_poly.pdbx_strand_id
1 'polypeptide(L)'
;MPETFDQDPLYSLAHLTLINCTPAELVYIAARAGYDAVSPRFITMNVPGEFERSPLDPAQIQALETAIDTTGLQVLDIELARITEDCDPRDFESAFELGARLNAKHMIMSAWTKRRDDRNFILDTYAETCDLAAPYGLTIDLEFPSFSRLRTLDETLDIVRAADRPNGGILVDTLYLHLSRVDLGELLHVPQEWLHFLHISDCLPGIADTREGMIQLARDARLYPGEGWIDFAGIIERCPPMNYSIELPNQARVAELGFEEHARRCLAHAKRTFGEARSKRRSVTQQAA
;
A
#
# COMPACT_ATOMS: atom_id res chain seq x y z
N MET A 1 -28.24 0.08 9.00
CA MET A 1 -27.69 0.21 10.36
C MET A 1 -26.37 0.95 10.20
N PRO A 2 -26.09 2.05 10.91
CA PRO A 2 -24.79 2.67 10.79
C PRO A 2 -23.78 1.71 11.45
N GLU A 3 -22.86 1.18 10.64
CA GLU A 3 -21.77 0.36 11.15
C GLU A 3 -20.93 1.22 12.08
N THR A 4 -20.85 0.78 13.34
CA THR A 4 -20.01 1.37 14.36
C THR A 4 -18.56 1.10 13.97
N PHE A 5 -17.79 2.16 13.70
CA PHE A 5 -16.34 2.12 13.41
C PHE A 5 -15.51 1.78 14.67
N ASP A 6 -15.86 0.69 15.34
CA ASP A 6 -15.24 0.20 16.57
C ASP A 6 -14.57 -1.17 16.34
N GLN A 7 -14.08 -1.40 15.12
CA GLN A 7 -13.22 -2.54 14.84
C GLN A 7 -11.77 -2.13 15.03
N ASP A 8 -11.01 -2.98 15.72
CA ASP A 8 -9.56 -2.83 15.80
C ASP A 8 -8.97 -2.80 14.38
N PRO A 9 -7.98 -1.93 14.12
CA PRO A 9 -7.40 -1.81 12.80
C PRO A 9 -6.70 -3.11 12.40
N LEU A 10 -6.92 -3.53 11.16
CA LEU A 10 -6.23 -4.66 10.56
C LEU A 10 -4.77 -4.30 10.29
N TYR A 11 -3.83 -5.20 10.60
CA TYR A 11 -2.43 -5.10 10.20
C TYR A 11 -2.09 -6.11 9.11
N SER A 12 -1.73 -5.60 7.93
CA SER A 12 -1.27 -6.38 6.79
C SER A 12 0.26 -6.36 6.66
N LEU A 13 0.85 -7.46 6.22
CA LEU A 13 2.27 -7.52 5.86
C LEU A 13 2.42 -7.27 4.35
N ALA A 14 2.98 -6.11 3.98
CA ALA A 14 3.26 -5.75 2.60
C ALA A 14 4.40 -6.61 2.02
N HIS A 15 4.28 -7.03 0.76
CA HIS A 15 5.25 -7.97 0.20
C HIS A 15 6.64 -7.35 0.09
N LEU A 16 6.75 -6.04 -0.17
CA LEU A 16 8.06 -5.38 -0.25
C LEU A 16 8.89 -5.50 1.03
N THR A 17 8.24 -5.61 2.20
CA THR A 17 8.91 -5.85 3.49
C THR A 17 9.78 -7.10 3.45
N LEU A 18 9.33 -8.14 2.75
CA LEU A 18 10.00 -9.43 2.60
C LEU A 18 10.12 -9.83 1.12
N ILE A 19 10.54 -8.90 0.24
CA ILE A 19 10.42 -9.04 -1.22
C ILE A 19 11.01 -10.32 -1.85
N ASN A 20 11.91 -11.00 -1.14
CA ASN A 20 12.55 -12.24 -1.59
C ASN A 20 11.80 -13.51 -1.15
N CYS A 21 10.67 -13.38 -0.45
CA CYS A 21 9.76 -14.49 -0.16
C CYS A 21 8.85 -14.79 -1.35
N THR A 22 8.39 -16.03 -1.43
CA THR A 22 7.21 -16.37 -2.23
C THR A 22 5.93 -15.85 -1.55
N PRO A 23 4.82 -15.64 -2.28
CA PRO A 23 3.54 -15.27 -1.68
C PRO A 23 3.07 -16.24 -0.59
N ALA A 24 3.33 -17.54 -0.74
CA ALA A 24 2.98 -18.53 0.28
C ALA A 24 3.84 -18.39 1.55
N GLU A 25 5.15 -18.16 1.41
CA GLU A 25 6.03 -17.89 2.55
C GLU A 25 5.63 -16.61 3.28
N LEU A 26 5.25 -15.55 2.55
CA LEU A 26 4.74 -14.30 3.11
C LEU A 26 3.57 -14.58 4.05
N VAL A 27 2.58 -15.37 3.61
CA VAL A 27 1.41 -15.76 4.40
C VAL A 27 1.79 -16.53 5.66
N TYR A 28 2.63 -17.57 5.53
CA TYR A 28 3.03 -18.36 6.69
C TYR A 28 3.84 -17.54 7.71
N ILE A 29 4.70 -16.63 7.24
CA ILE A 29 5.47 -15.72 8.11
C ILE A 29 4.53 -14.73 8.79
N ALA A 30 3.62 -14.10 8.06
CA ALA A 30 2.62 -13.18 8.59
C ALA A 30 1.81 -13.84 9.72
N ALA A 31 1.35 -15.07 9.50
CA ALA A 31 0.56 -15.81 10.48
C ALA A 31 1.35 -16.10 11.77
N ARG A 32 2.62 -16.52 11.66
CA ARG A 32 3.48 -16.76 12.83
C ARG A 32 3.94 -15.48 13.53
N ALA A 33 3.99 -14.36 12.80
CA ALA A 33 4.31 -13.05 13.35
C ALA A 33 3.09 -12.38 14.03
N GLY A 34 1.87 -12.83 13.73
CA GLY A 34 0.63 -12.35 14.34
C GLY A 34 -0.06 -11.22 13.58
N TYR A 35 0.16 -11.14 12.26
CA TYR A 35 -0.59 -10.25 11.36
C TYR A 35 -2.02 -10.76 11.15
N ASP A 36 -2.86 -9.86 10.65
CA ASP A 36 -4.27 -10.12 10.35
C ASP A 36 -4.48 -10.37 8.84
N ALA A 37 -3.61 -9.78 8.00
CA ALA A 37 -3.63 -9.95 6.55
C ALA A 37 -2.23 -9.94 5.92
N VAL A 38 -2.20 -10.17 4.60
CA VAL A 38 -1.04 -9.93 3.74
C VAL A 38 -1.43 -9.06 2.54
N SER A 39 -0.43 -8.40 1.96
CA SER A 39 -0.55 -7.65 0.71
C SER A 39 0.39 -8.23 -0.33
N PRO A 40 0.05 -9.37 -0.96
CA PRO A 40 0.95 -10.06 -1.87
C PRO A 40 1.07 -9.31 -3.19
N ARG A 41 2.31 -9.21 -3.66
CA ARG A 41 2.61 -8.72 -5.00
C ARG A 41 2.35 -9.78 -6.07
N PHE A 42 1.41 -9.51 -6.97
CA PHE A 42 1.08 -10.34 -8.13
C PHE A 42 1.55 -9.74 -9.45
N ILE A 43 1.79 -8.43 -9.46
CA ILE A 43 2.10 -7.68 -10.68
C ILE A 43 3.62 -7.49 -10.78
N THR A 44 4.14 -7.83 -11.96
CA THR A 44 5.56 -7.71 -12.30
C THR A 44 5.91 -6.26 -12.64
N MET A 45 6.95 -5.70 -12.02
CA MET A 45 7.49 -4.37 -12.29
C MET A 45 8.67 -4.39 -13.28
N ASN A 46 9.05 -5.55 -13.83
CA ASN A 46 10.12 -5.70 -14.82
C ASN A 46 11.42 -5.00 -14.37
N VAL A 47 11.80 -5.17 -13.10
CA VAL A 47 13.03 -4.60 -12.52
C VAL A 47 14.10 -5.68 -12.31
N PRO A 48 15.40 -5.33 -12.33
CA PRO A 48 16.46 -6.31 -12.05
C PRO A 48 16.28 -6.96 -10.67
N GLY A 49 16.43 -8.28 -10.60
CA GLY A 49 16.33 -9.03 -9.34
C GLY A 49 14.91 -9.22 -8.82
N GLU A 50 13.90 -9.11 -9.68
CA GLU A 50 12.52 -9.47 -9.35
C GLU A 50 12.33 -11.00 -9.23
N PHE A 51 11.09 -11.47 -9.04
CA PHE A 51 10.73 -12.87 -8.81
C PHE A 51 11.42 -13.84 -9.78
N GLU A 52 12.01 -14.91 -9.24
CA GLU A 52 12.54 -16.01 -10.05
C GLU A 52 11.44 -16.75 -10.83
N ARG A 53 10.22 -16.76 -10.28
CA ARG A 53 9.01 -17.34 -10.87
C ARG A 53 7.84 -16.39 -10.70
N SER A 54 6.99 -16.29 -11.72
CA SER A 54 5.80 -15.45 -11.64
C SER A 54 4.91 -15.87 -10.46
N PRO A 55 4.41 -14.93 -9.64
CA PRO A 55 3.42 -15.22 -8.60
C PRO A 55 2.08 -15.73 -9.18
N LEU A 56 1.85 -15.52 -10.49
CA LEU A 56 0.69 -16.04 -11.23
C LEU A 56 0.92 -17.42 -11.86
N ASP A 57 2.07 -18.06 -11.61
CA ASP A 57 2.29 -19.45 -12.00
C ASP A 57 1.31 -20.39 -11.25
N PRO A 58 0.73 -21.42 -11.91
CA PRO A 58 -0.24 -22.31 -11.26
C PRO A 58 0.25 -22.95 -9.96
N ALA A 59 1.53 -23.29 -9.85
CA ALA A 59 2.07 -23.87 -8.62
C ALA A 59 2.21 -22.83 -7.50
N GLN A 60 2.54 -21.58 -7.85
CA GLN A 60 2.59 -20.46 -6.88
C GLN A 60 1.19 -20.12 -6.36
N ILE A 61 0.20 -20.06 -7.26
CA ILE A 61 -1.20 -19.82 -6.91
C ILE A 61 -1.71 -20.92 -5.96
N GLN A 62 -1.51 -22.20 -6.32
CA GLN A 62 -1.96 -23.30 -5.48
C GLN A 62 -1.31 -23.28 -4.09
N ALA A 63 -0.01 -22.96 -4.01
CA ALA A 63 0.71 -22.84 -2.74
C ALA A 63 0.19 -21.68 -1.89
N LEU A 64 -0.10 -20.53 -2.53
CA LEU A 64 -0.67 -19.36 -1.88
C LEU A 64 -2.06 -19.64 -1.32
N GLU A 65 -2.96 -20.21 -2.13
CA GLU A 65 -4.31 -20.60 -1.70
C GLU A 65 -4.26 -21.55 -0.52
N THR A 66 -3.39 -22.57 -0.58
CA THR A 66 -3.18 -23.51 0.54
C THR A 66 -2.71 -22.79 1.80
N ALA A 67 -1.81 -21.81 1.68
CA ALA A 67 -1.31 -21.05 2.82
C ALA A 67 -2.41 -20.17 3.44
N ILE A 68 -3.22 -19.50 2.62
CA ILE A 68 -4.35 -18.69 3.08
C ILE A 68 -5.38 -19.58 3.79
N ASP A 69 -5.78 -20.70 3.19
CA ASP A 69 -6.73 -21.65 3.79
C ASP A 69 -6.22 -22.25 5.10
N THR A 70 -4.91 -22.53 5.18
CA THR A 70 -4.28 -23.12 6.37
C THR A 70 -4.18 -22.12 7.52
N THR A 71 -3.92 -20.85 7.22
CA THR A 71 -3.65 -19.82 8.24
C THR A 71 -4.88 -19.01 8.62
N GLY A 72 -5.87 -18.92 7.73
CA GLY A 72 -7.04 -18.06 7.89
C GLY A 72 -6.73 -16.57 7.73
N LEU A 73 -5.53 -16.20 7.24
CA LEU A 73 -5.17 -14.82 6.98
C LEU A 73 -6.03 -14.21 5.87
N GLN A 74 -6.31 -12.92 6.01
CA GLN A 74 -6.98 -12.16 4.96
C GLN A 74 -5.96 -11.68 3.92
N VAL A 75 -6.46 -11.29 2.75
CA VAL A 75 -5.69 -10.52 1.76
C VAL A 75 -6.24 -9.10 1.78
N LEU A 76 -5.44 -8.12 2.19
CA LEU A 76 -5.88 -6.72 2.25
C LEU A 76 -5.89 -6.13 0.83
N ASP A 77 -4.75 -6.18 0.16
CA ASP A 77 -4.54 -5.61 -1.16
C ASP A 77 -3.57 -6.43 -2.01
N ILE A 78 -3.48 -6.12 -3.30
CA ILE A 78 -2.50 -6.72 -4.22
C ILE A 78 -1.57 -5.63 -4.81
N GLU A 79 -0.28 -5.94 -4.88
CA GLU A 79 0.77 -5.00 -5.30
C GLU A 79 1.35 -5.37 -6.68
N LEU A 80 2.01 -4.48 -7.42
CA LEU A 80 1.74 -3.04 -7.57
C LEU A 80 1.70 -2.78 -9.07
N ALA A 81 0.60 -2.22 -9.56
CA ALA A 81 0.48 -1.80 -10.95
C ALA A 81 1.28 -0.51 -11.20
N ARG A 82 1.82 -0.35 -12.40
CA ARG A 82 2.52 0.88 -12.80
C ARG A 82 1.95 1.43 -14.09
N ILE A 83 1.67 2.72 -14.08
CA ILE A 83 1.37 3.47 -15.30
C ILE A 83 2.70 3.86 -15.95
N THR A 84 3.10 3.13 -16.98
CA THR A 84 4.21 3.43 -17.89
C THR A 84 3.67 3.64 -19.30
N GLU A 85 4.48 4.14 -20.25
CA GLU A 85 4.02 4.44 -21.62
C GLU A 85 3.48 3.21 -22.38
N ASP A 86 3.88 2.01 -21.96
CA ASP A 86 3.49 0.71 -22.49
C ASP A 86 2.45 -0.01 -21.63
N CYS A 87 1.92 0.63 -20.58
CA CYS A 87 0.92 0.05 -19.70
C CYS A 87 -0.41 -0.17 -20.43
N ASP A 88 -0.88 -1.41 -20.44
CA ASP A 88 -2.23 -1.79 -20.83
C ASP A 88 -3.00 -2.27 -19.59
N PRO A 89 -4.04 -1.55 -19.12
CA PRO A 89 -4.83 -1.96 -17.95
C PRO A 89 -5.37 -3.40 -18.00
N ARG A 90 -5.58 -3.94 -19.21
CA ARG A 90 -6.05 -5.32 -19.42
C ARG A 90 -5.01 -6.38 -19.00
N ASP A 91 -3.73 -6.02 -18.97
CA ASP A 91 -2.68 -6.93 -18.51
C ASP A 91 -2.79 -7.25 -17.01
N PHE A 92 -3.58 -6.47 -16.25
CA PHE A 92 -3.82 -6.71 -14.83
C PHE A 92 -4.98 -7.68 -14.55
N GLU A 93 -5.73 -8.13 -15.56
CA GLU A 93 -6.94 -8.94 -15.38
C GLU A 93 -6.69 -10.25 -14.61
N SER A 94 -5.59 -10.95 -14.89
CA SER A 94 -5.22 -12.16 -14.14
C SER A 94 -4.90 -11.88 -12.66
N ALA A 95 -4.38 -10.69 -12.34
CA ALA A 95 -4.17 -10.28 -10.95
C ALA A 95 -5.50 -9.92 -10.27
N PHE A 96 -6.44 -9.29 -10.99
CA PHE A 96 -7.80 -9.05 -10.49
C PHE A 96 -8.54 -10.35 -10.18
N GLU A 97 -8.50 -11.33 -11.08
CA GLU A 97 -9.11 -12.64 -10.91
C GLU A 97 -8.58 -13.36 -9.66
N LEU A 98 -7.25 -13.37 -9.49
CA LEU A 98 -6.63 -13.97 -8.31
C LEU A 98 -6.97 -13.19 -7.03
N GLY A 99 -6.91 -11.86 -7.08
CA GLY A 99 -7.30 -11.00 -5.96
C GLY A 99 -8.73 -11.26 -5.50
N ALA A 100 -9.69 -11.28 -6.43
CA ALA A 100 -11.09 -11.57 -6.15
C ALA A 100 -11.29 -12.97 -5.56
N ARG A 101 -10.63 -13.98 -6.13
CA ARG A 101 -10.67 -15.37 -5.61
C ARG A 101 -10.15 -15.48 -4.17
N LEU A 102 -9.16 -14.67 -3.82
CA LEU A 102 -8.61 -14.57 -2.46
C LEU A 102 -9.33 -13.54 -1.58
N ASN A 103 -10.42 -12.95 -2.06
CA ASN A 103 -11.20 -11.90 -1.39
C ASN A 103 -10.43 -10.61 -1.04
N ALA A 104 -9.37 -10.30 -1.79
CA ALA A 104 -8.64 -9.03 -1.70
C ALA A 104 -9.61 -7.84 -1.87
N LYS A 105 -9.29 -6.70 -1.22
CA LYS A 105 -10.16 -5.51 -1.23
C LYS A 105 -9.64 -4.40 -2.13
N HIS A 106 -8.31 -4.29 -2.21
CA HIS A 106 -7.67 -3.17 -2.88
C HIS A 106 -6.59 -3.66 -3.85
N MET A 107 -6.25 -2.83 -4.82
CA MET A 107 -5.02 -2.93 -5.60
C MET A 107 -4.36 -1.56 -5.61
N ILE A 108 -3.04 -1.56 -5.47
CA ILE A 108 -2.28 -0.32 -5.55
C ILE A 108 -1.77 -0.09 -6.98
N MET A 109 -1.71 1.19 -7.37
CA MET A 109 -1.16 1.63 -8.64
C MET A 109 -0.32 2.89 -8.45
N SER A 110 0.76 3.07 -9.21
CA SER A 110 1.55 4.30 -9.21
C SER A 110 1.99 4.72 -10.61
N ALA A 111 2.18 6.02 -10.83
CA ALA A 111 2.54 6.55 -12.15
C ALA A 111 4.06 6.72 -12.32
N TRP A 112 4.61 6.19 -13.41
CA TRP A 112 6.05 6.12 -13.70
C TRP A 112 6.43 6.58 -15.11
N THR A 113 5.51 7.24 -15.81
CA THR A 113 5.78 7.87 -17.10
C THR A 113 6.93 8.87 -17.02
N LYS A 114 7.69 8.99 -18.11
CA LYS A 114 8.87 9.86 -18.23
C LYS A 114 8.51 11.27 -18.69
N ARG A 115 7.28 11.46 -19.19
CA ARG A 115 6.77 12.72 -19.72
C ARG A 115 6.20 13.59 -18.59
N ARG A 116 5.81 14.82 -18.93
CA ARG A 116 5.14 15.76 -18.01
C ARG A 116 3.80 16.27 -18.56
N ASP A 117 3.58 16.11 -19.86
CA ASP A 117 2.35 16.40 -20.60
C ASP A 117 1.44 15.16 -20.70
N ASP A 118 1.44 14.33 -19.67
CA ASP A 118 0.87 12.99 -19.59
C ASP A 118 -0.31 12.87 -18.64
N ARG A 119 -0.81 14.00 -18.11
CA ARG A 119 -1.95 14.03 -17.19
C ARG A 119 -3.15 13.23 -17.71
N ASN A 120 -3.57 13.48 -18.96
CA ASN A 120 -4.72 12.79 -19.54
C ASN A 120 -4.45 11.30 -19.74
N PHE A 121 -3.21 10.93 -20.10
CA PHE A 121 -2.84 9.52 -20.20
C PHE A 121 -2.95 8.82 -18.84
N ILE A 122 -2.38 9.39 -17.78
CA ILE A 122 -2.46 8.83 -16.42
C ILE A 122 -3.92 8.71 -15.97
N LEU A 123 -4.72 9.76 -16.22
CA LEU A 123 -6.15 9.78 -15.94
C LEU A 123 -6.89 8.65 -16.66
N ASP A 124 -6.73 8.55 -17.97
CA ASP A 124 -7.42 7.55 -18.80
C ASP A 124 -7.01 6.13 -18.39
N THR A 125 -5.72 5.86 -18.19
CA THR A 125 -5.22 4.55 -17.73
C THR A 125 -5.73 4.21 -16.34
N TYR A 126 -5.73 5.15 -15.40
CA TYR A 126 -6.24 4.93 -14.05
C TYR A 126 -7.76 4.66 -14.06
N ALA A 127 -8.52 5.45 -14.81
CA ALA A 127 -9.98 5.28 -14.93
C ALA A 127 -10.35 3.94 -15.59
N GLU A 128 -9.65 3.56 -16.66
CA GLU A 128 -9.83 2.25 -17.30
C GLU A 128 -9.48 1.09 -16.34
N THR A 129 -8.40 1.22 -15.57
CA THR A 129 -8.04 0.23 -14.53
C THR A 129 -9.14 0.10 -13.48
N CYS A 130 -9.71 1.22 -13.03
CA CYS A 130 -10.84 1.21 -12.10
C CYS A 130 -12.07 0.50 -12.69
N ASP A 131 -12.42 0.79 -13.94
CA ASP A 131 -13.55 0.20 -14.65
C ASP A 131 -13.38 -1.32 -14.81
N LEU A 132 -12.17 -1.78 -15.13
CA LEU A 132 -11.84 -3.22 -15.26
C LEU A 132 -11.82 -3.96 -13.92
N ALA A 133 -11.40 -3.30 -12.83
CA ALA A 133 -11.31 -3.91 -11.51
C ALA A 133 -12.67 -3.95 -10.76
N ALA A 134 -13.63 -3.10 -11.14
CA ALA A 134 -14.92 -3.00 -10.47
C ALA A 134 -15.73 -4.32 -10.42
N PRO A 135 -15.81 -5.14 -11.49
CA PRO A 135 -16.50 -6.44 -11.46
C PRO A 135 -15.86 -7.45 -10.48
N TYR A 136 -14.59 -7.26 -10.15
CA TYR A 136 -13.83 -8.08 -9.21
C TYR A 136 -13.97 -7.61 -7.76
N GLY A 137 -14.68 -6.50 -7.53
CA GLY A 137 -14.88 -5.94 -6.19
C GLY A 137 -13.64 -5.27 -5.60
N LEU A 138 -12.68 -4.88 -6.44
CA LEU A 138 -11.43 -4.23 -6.02
C LEU A 138 -11.53 -2.71 -6.14
N THR A 139 -10.98 -2.00 -5.15
CA THR A 139 -10.64 -0.58 -5.29
C THR A 139 -9.25 -0.41 -5.90
N ILE A 140 -9.00 0.73 -6.53
CA ILE A 140 -7.69 1.09 -7.08
C ILE A 140 -7.16 2.32 -6.36
N ASP A 141 -6.15 2.12 -5.53
CA ASP A 141 -5.52 3.16 -4.73
C ASP A 141 -4.28 3.71 -5.42
N LEU A 142 -4.36 4.96 -5.87
CA LEU A 142 -3.27 5.63 -6.57
C LEU A 142 -2.25 6.18 -5.57
N GLU A 143 -1.04 5.67 -5.65
CA GLU A 143 0.10 6.04 -4.80
C GLU A 143 1.00 7.07 -5.51
N PHE A 144 1.63 7.94 -4.72
CA PHE A 144 2.54 9.00 -5.18
C PHE A 144 3.96 8.91 -4.60
N PRO A 145 4.77 7.90 -4.98
CA PRO A 145 6.16 7.85 -4.56
C PRO A 145 6.92 9.13 -4.97
N SER A 146 7.69 9.71 -4.05
CA SER A 146 8.33 11.04 -4.23
C SER A 146 9.31 11.12 -5.41
N PHE A 147 9.73 9.98 -5.96
CA PHE A 147 10.60 9.85 -7.14
C PHE A 147 9.92 9.26 -8.39
N SER A 148 8.58 9.14 -8.35
CA SER A 148 7.74 8.73 -9.48
C SER A 148 7.28 9.93 -10.31
N ARG A 149 6.27 9.75 -11.18
CA ARG A 149 5.67 10.81 -11.98
C ARG A 149 4.77 11.73 -11.14
N LEU A 150 3.91 11.15 -10.29
CA LEU A 150 3.07 11.88 -9.35
C LEU A 150 3.81 11.94 -8.01
N ARG A 151 4.14 13.14 -7.56
CA ARG A 151 5.02 13.32 -6.39
C ARG A 151 4.35 14.00 -5.22
N THR A 152 3.14 14.50 -5.42
CA THR A 152 2.41 15.30 -4.44
C THR A 152 1.00 14.76 -4.29
N LEU A 153 0.42 14.98 -3.11
CA LEU A 153 -0.95 14.61 -2.83
C LEU A 153 -1.93 15.34 -3.76
N ASP A 154 -1.68 16.63 -4.05
CA ASP A 154 -2.49 17.43 -4.97
C ASP A 154 -2.53 16.88 -6.41
N GLU A 155 -1.38 16.48 -6.97
CA GLU A 155 -1.33 15.87 -8.31
C GLU A 155 -2.17 14.58 -8.36
N THR A 156 -2.08 13.75 -7.32
CA THR A 156 -2.84 12.50 -7.23
C THR A 156 -4.34 12.75 -7.03
N LEU A 157 -4.68 13.73 -6.19
CA LEU A 157 -6.07 14.13 -5.94
C LEU A 157 -6.74 14.65 -7.22
N ASP A 158 -6.01 15.40 -8.05
CA ASP A 158 -6.49 15.86 -9.35
C ASP A 158 -6.83 14.68 -10.29
N ILE A 159 -5.98 13.65 -10.35
CA ILE A 159 -6.23 12.45 -11.16
C ILE A 159 -7.44 11.68 -10.64
N VAL A 160 -7.46 11.32 -9.35
CA VAL A 160 -8.55 10.50 -8.77
C VAL A 160 -9.90 11.22 -8.87
N ARG A 161 -9.91 12.54 -8.61
CA ARG A 161 -11.13 13.36 -8.75
C ARG A 161 -11.60 13.45 -10.19
N ALA A 162 -10.69 13.62 -11.15
CA ALA A 162 -11.05 13.71 -12.56
C ALA A 162 -11.51 12.36 -13.15
N ALA A 163 -11.02 11.24 -12.59
CA ALA A 163 -11.43 9.91 -13.01
C ALA A 163 -12.88 9.61 -12.62
N ASP A 164 -13.34 10.16 -11.49
CA ASP A 164 -14.73 10.07 -11.02
C ASP A 164 -15.24 8.61 -11.02
N ARG A 165 -14.44 7.70 -10.43
CA ARG A 165 -14.78 6.28 -10.31
C ARG A 165 -15.09 5.92 -8.86
N PRO A 166 -16.17 5.18 -8.59
CA PRO A 166 -16.62 4.90 -7.23
C PRO A 166 -15.68 3.98 -6.45
N ASN A 167 -14.82 3.22 -7.14
CA ASN A 167 -13.80 2.36 -6.56
C ASN A 167 -12.38 2.95 -6.65
N GLY A 168 -12.25 4.24 -6.99
CA GLY A 168 -10.97 4.93 -6.98
C GLY A 168 -10.62 5.50 -5.60
N GLY A 169 -9.35 5.41 -5.21
CA GLY A 169 -8.83 5.98 -3.98
C GLY A 169 -7.37 6.43 -4.08
N ILE A 170 -6.82 6.85 -2.95
CA ILE A 170 -5.44 7.31 -2.79
C ILE A 170 -4.78 6.46 -1.72
N LEU A 171 -3.64 5.84 -2.08
CA LEU A 171 -2.78 5.23 -1.09
C LEU A 171 -1.83 6.29 -0.54
N VAL A 172 -1.90 6.46 0.79
CA VAL A 172 -0.94 7.27 1.53
C VAL A 172 0.10 6.37 2.15
N ASP A 173 1.35 6.47 1.67
CA ASP A 173 2.54 5.93 2.33
C ASP A 173 3.17 7.01 3.21
N THR A 174 3.29 6.71 4.49
CA THR A 174 3.94 7.56 5.49
C THR A 174 5.34 8.03 5.08
N LEU A 175 6.15 7.17 4.44
CA LEU A 175 7.47 7.54 3.94
C LEU A 175 7.36 8.62 2.88
N TYR A 176 6.47 8.46 1.90
CA TYR A 176 6.32 9.41 0.80
C TYR A 176 5.66 10.72 1.24
N LEU A 177 4.78 10.72 2.24
CA LEU A 177 4.34 11.97 2.88
C LEU A 177 5.52 12.77 3.40
N HIS A 178 6.45 12.12 4.11
CA HIS A 178 7.64 12.77 4.64
C HIS A 178 8.57 13.25 3.52
N LEU A 179 8.93 12.38 2.59
CA LEU A 179 9.86 12.69 1.49
C LEU A 179 9.32 13.76 0.53
N SER A 180 8.00 13.82 0.34
CA SER A 180 7.33 14.86 -0.45
C SER A 180 7.00 16.13 0.34
N ARG A 181 7.30 16.18 1.64
CA ARG A 181 7.04 17.33 2.53
C ARG A 181 5.57 17.76 2.55
N VAL A 182 4.65 16.80 2.46
CA VAL A 182 3.21 17.07 2.48
C VAL A 182 2.83 17.69 3.82
N ASP A 183 2.09 18.80 3.82
CA ASP A 183 1.48 19.31 5.04
C ASP A 183 0.38 18.33 5.46
N LEU A 184 0.46 17.80 6.68
CA LEU A 184 -0.53 16.84 7.18
C LEU A 184 -1.96 17.40 7.13
N GLY A 185 -2.14 18.73 7.18
CA GLY A 185 -3.44 19.39 6.97
C GLY A 185 -4.07 19.07 5.61
N GLU A 186 -3.29 18.78 4.57
CA GLU A 186 -3.78 18.40 3.24
C GLU A 186 -4.58 17.08 3.26
N LEU A 187 -4.30 16.18 4.21
CA LEU A 187 -5.06 14.93 4.38
C LEU A 187 -6.55 15.18 4.66
N LEU A 188 -6.89 16.33 5.25
CA LEU A 188 -8.28 16.71 5.51
C LEU A 188 -9.05 17.06 4.23
N HIS A 189 -8.35 17.39 3.13
CA HIS A 189 -8.94 17.69 1.83
C HIS A 189 -9.25 16.44 0.99
N VAL A 190 -8.68 15.29 1.35
CA VAL A 190 -8.94 14.01 0.67
C VAL A 190 -10.27 13.45 1.17
N PRO A 191 -11.28 13.19 0.33
CA PRO A 191 -12.52 12.52 0.75
C PRO A 191 -12.24 11.22 1.55
N GLN A 192 -13.06 10.95 2.58
CA GLN A 192 -12.81 9.83 3.50
C GLN A 192 -12.91 8.48 2.78
N GLU A 193 -13.86 8.41 1.85
CA GLU A 193 -14.12 7.27 0.97
C GLU A 193 -12.98 6.98 -0.01
N TRP A 194 -11.99 7.86 -0.16
CA TRP A 194 -10.81 7.62 -1.00
C TRP A 194 -9.61 7.13 -0.20
N LEU A 195 -9.72 7.05 1.13
CA LEU A 195 -8.65 6.57 2.01
C LEU A 195 -9.02 5.19 2.54
N HIS A 196 -8.60 4.14 1.85
CA HIS A 196 -8.96 2.77 2.21
C HIS A 196 -8.00 2.13 3.24
N PHE A 197 -6.70 2.38 3.12
CA PHE A 197 -5.66 1.90 4.05
C PHE A 197 -4.39 2.77 3.93
N LEU A 198 -3.42 2.56 4.83
CA LEU A 198 -2.13 3.25 4.82
C LEU A 198 -0.97 2.28 4.64
N HIS A 199 0.07 2.72 3.91
CA HIS A 199 1.39 2.12 3.97
C HIS A 199 2.20 2.76 5.09
N ILE A 200 2.73 1.91 5.98
CA ILE A 200 3.39 2.37 7.19
C ILE A 200 4.83 1.86 7.32
N SER A 201 5.71 2.80 7.55
CA SER A 201 7.09 2.61 7.98
C SER A 201 7.56 3.90 8.61
N ASP A 202 8.78 3.91 9.15
CA ASP A 202 9.43 5.13 9.64
C ASP A 202 10.72 5.39 8.84
N CYS A 203 11.34 6.54 9.06
CA CYS A 203 12.63 6.87 8.47
C CYS A 203 13.43 7.80 9.37
N LEU A 204 14.75 7.84 9.15
CA LEU A 204 15.61 8.81 9.85
C LEU A 204 15.19 10.25 9.51
N PRO A 205 15.45 11.22 10.41
CA PRO A 205 15.23 12.62 10.09
C PRO A 205 16.09 13.04 8.89
N GLY A 206 15.47 13.76 7.96
CA GLY A 206 16.14 14.28 6.77
C GLY A 206 15.64 13.61 5.50
N ILE A 207 15.70 14.38 4.40
CA ILE A 207 15.26 13.93 3.08
C ILE A 207 16.50 13.86 2.21
N ALA A 208 16.72 12.73 1.54
CA ALA A 208 17.86 12.58 0.65
C ALA A 208 17.81 13.65 -0.47
N ASP A 209 18.93 14.31 -0.71
CA ASP A 209 19.03 15.36 -1.73
C ASP A 209 19.05 14.80 -3.17
N THR A 210 19.19 13.48 -3.32
CA THR A 210 19.29 12.80 -4.62
C THR A 210 18.18 11.78 -4.82
N ARG A 211 17.82 11.54 -6.10
CA ARG A 211 16.84 10.53 -6.48
C ARG A 211 17.30 9.13 -6.05
N GLU A 212 18.57 8.83 -6.20
CA GLU A 212 19.19 7.56 -5.85
C GLU A 212 19.11 7.31 -4.34
N GLY A 213 19.35 8.35 -3.52
CA GLY A 213 19.23 8.27 -2.07
C GLY A 213 17.79 8.03 -1.62
N MET A 214 16.80 8.69 -2.24
CA MET A 214 15.39 8.43 -1.94
C MET A 214 14.98 7.00 -2.31
N ILE A 215 15.46 6.48 -3.45
CA ILE A 215 15.19 5.10 -3.88
C ILE A 215 15.80 4.10 -2.90
N GLN A 216 17.06 4.30 -2.52
CA GLN A 216 17.75 3.43 -1.57
C GLN A 216 17.04 3.41 -0.21
N LEU A 217 16.60 4.57 0.29
CA LEU A 217 15.81 4.65 1.52
C LEU A 217 14.50 3.86 1.40
N ALA A 218 13.73 4.11 0.34
CA ALA A 218 12.42 3.48 0.13
C ALA A 218 12.50 1.96 -0.07
N ARG A 219 13.62 1.46 -0.61
CA ARG A 219 13.77 0.03 -0.97
C ARG A 219 14.59 -0.79 0.02
N ASP A 220 15.43 -0.17 0.84
CA ASP A 220 16.43 -0.92 1.62
C ASP A 220 16.63 -0.45 3.06
N ALA A 221 16.11 0.71 3.46
CA ALA A 221 16.48 1.34 4.73
C ALA A 221 15.31 1.98 5.48
N ARG A 222 14.07 1.52 5.26
CA ARG A 222 12.93 1.96 6.08
C ARG A 222 13.12 1.48 7.54
N LEU A 223 12.61 2.23 8.51
CA LEU A 223 12.74 1.97 9.95
C LEU A 223 11.43 1.50 10.57
N TYR A 224 11.50 0.89 11.76
CA TYR A 224 10.30 0.53 12.51
C TYR A 224 9.59 1.79 13.00
N PRO A 225 8.23 1.83 12.97
CA PRO A 225 7.48 2.90 13.61
C PRO A 225 7.99 3.19 15.02
N GLY A 226 8.28 4.47 15.28
CA GLY A 226 8.75 4.97 16.57
C GLY A 226 10.27 4.99 16.73
N GLU A 227 11.04 4.52 15.74
CA GLU A 227 12.51 4.66 15.71
C GLU A 227 12.99 5.88 14.92
N GLY A 228 12.10 6.52 14.17
CA GLY A 228 12.43 7.58 13.24
C GLY A 228 11.76 8.91 13.56
N TRP A 229 11.28 9.56 12.51
CA TRP A 229 10.87 10.97 12.51
C TRP A 229 9.41 11.20 12.14
N ILE A 230 8.69 10.18 11.66
CA ILE A 230 7.34 10.35 11.13
C ILE A 230 6.32 10.63 12.25
N ASP A 231 5.51 11.68 12.08
CA ASP A 231 4.42 12.03 12.99
C ASP A 231 3.17 11.16 12.72
N PHE A 232 3.20 9.92 13.19
CA PHE A 232 2.08 8.98 13.03
C PHE A 232 0.80 9.46 13.72
N ALA A 233 0.90 10.09 14.89
CA ALA A 233 -0.26 10.63 15.58
C ALA A 233 -0.93 11.72 14.74
N GLY A 234 -0.15 12.65 14.19
CA GLY A 234 -0.65 13.68 13.30
C GLY A 234 -1.32 13.13 12.04
N ILE A 235 -0.78 12.06 11.45
CA ILE A 235 -1.37 11.39 10.28
C ILE A 235 -2.68 10.68 10.66
N ILE A 236 -2.64 9.79 11.65
CA ILE A 236 -3.79 8.96 12.05
C ILE A 236 -4.98 9.81 12.50
N GLU A 237 -4.74 10.91 13.22
CA GLU A 237 -5.81 11.80 13.68
C GLU A 237 -6.56 12.48 12.54
N ARG A 238 -5.95 12.60 11.34
CA ARG A 238 -6.50 13.27 10.16
C ARG A 238 -7.05 12.31 9.10
N CYS A 239 -6.73 11.02 9.18
CA CYS A 239 -7.36 9.99 8.38
C CYS A 239 -8.70 9.54 9.00
N PRO A 240 -9.62 8.90 8.25
CA PRO A 240 -10.70 8.11 8.85
C PRO A 240 -10.10 6.92 9.64
N PRO A 241 -10.90 6.08 10.32
CA PRO A 241 -10.40 4.80 10.83
C PRO A 241 -9.75 3.98 9.69
N MET A 242 -8.49 3.59 9.85
CA MET A 242 -7.70 2.96 8.79
C MET A 242 -7.26 1.54 9.14
N ASN A 243 -7.13 0.71 8.11
CA ASN A 243 -6.27 -0.47 8.13
C ASN A 243 -4.83 -0.07 7.77
N TYR A 244 -3.87 -0.90 8.16
CA TYR A 244 -2.46 -0.59 8.04
C TYR A 244 -1.71 -1.72 7.33
N SER A 245 -1.09 -1.44 6.18
CA SER A 245 -0.14 -2.34 5.53
C SER A 245 1.29 -1.92 5.84
N ILE A 246 2.05 -2.80 6.49
CA ILE A 246 3.44 -2.51 6.87
C ILE A 246 4.35 -2.77 5.68
N GLU A 247 4.69 -1.70 4.95
CA GLU A 247 5.68 -1.68 3.87
C GLU A 247 7.01 -1.12 4.36
N LEU A 248 7.89 -2.02 4.76
CA LEU A 248 9.09 -1.71 5.52
C LEU A 248 10.28 -2.58 5.09
N PRO A 249 10.77 -2.41 3.85
CA PRO A 249 11.99 -3.09 3.46
C PRO A 249 13.19 -2.54 4.24
N ASN A 250 13.95 -3.46 4.84
CA ASN A 250 15.23 -3.15 5.48
C ASN A 250 16.21 -4.33 5.32
N GLN A 251 17.10 -4.24 4.32
CA GLN A 251 17.99 -5.35 3.97
C GLN A 251 18.95 -5.72 5.10
N ALA A 252 19.47 -4.73 5.83
CA ALA A 252 20.38 -4.98 6.94
C ALA A 252 19.70 -5.77 8.07
N ARG A 253 18.46 -5.40 8.42
CA ARG A 253 17.68 -6.11 9.44
C ARG A 253 17.23 -7.49 8.99
N VAL A 254 16.84 -7.64 7.73
CA VAL A 254 16.51 -8.96 7.17
C VAL A 254 17.74 -9.88 7.19
N ALA A 255 18.92 -9.38 6.84
CA ALA A 255 20.16 -10.16 6.88
C ALA A 255 20.57 -10.56 8.31
N GLU A 256 20.32 -9.70 9.31
CA GLU A 256 20.64 -9.96 10.70
C GLU A 256 19.61 -10.87 11.40
N LEU A 257 18.32 -10.61 11.20
CA LEU A 257 17.22 -11.21 11.97
C LEU A 257 16.52 -12.36 11.24
N GLY A 258 16.65 -12.42 9.92
CA GLY A 258 15.81 -13.21 9.05
C GLY A 258 14.40 -12.62 8.87
N PHE A 259 13.65 -13.17 7.91
CA PHE A 259 12.34 -12.63 7.52
C PHE A 259 11.32 -12.61 8.65
N GLU A 260 11.20 -13.70 9.41
CA GLU A 260 10.14 -13.84 10.41
C GLU A 260 10.32 -12.89 11.60
N GLU A 261 11.54 -12.80 12.15
CA GLU A 261 11.79 -11.89 13.27
C GLU A 261 11.73 -10.44 12.82
N HIS A 262 12.17 -10.13 11.59
CA HIS A 262 11.99 -8.80 11.02
C HIS A 262 10.50 -8.42 10.95
N ALA A 263 9.66 -9.29 10.37
CA ALA A 263 8.21 -9.07 10.26
C ALA A 263 7.52 -8.96 11.63
N ARG A 264 7.91 -9.78 12.61
CA ARG A 264 7.39 -9.72 13.99
C ARG A 264 7.71 -8.37 14.64
N ARG A 265 8.92 -7.86 14.46
CA ARG A 265 9.32 -6.54 14.99
C ARG A 265 8.59 -5.39 14.30
N CYS A 266 8.42 -5.46 12.98
CA CYS A 266 7.60 -4.49 12.24
C CYS A 266 6.22 -4.32 12.90
N LEU A 267 5.52 -5.45 13.14
CA LEU A 267 4.19 -5.44 13.75
C LEU A 267 4.21 -4.94 15.20
N ALA A 268 5.15 -5.43 16.02
CA ALA A 268 5.23 -5.06 17.42
C ALA A 268 5.51 -3.56 17.60
N HIS A 269 6.33 -2.97 16.74
CA HIS A 269 6.60 -1.54 16.74
C HIS A 269 5.41 -0.72 16.23
N ALA A 270 4.74 -1.16 15.16
CA ALA A 270 3.53 -0.50 14.67
C ALA A 270 2.44 -0.45 15.75
N LYS A 271 2.07 -1.61 16.33
CA LYS A 271 1.07 -1.71 17.40
C LYS A 271 1.43 -0.86 18.63
N ARG A 272 2.71 -0.82 19.02
CA ARG A 272 3.19 0.00 20.15
C ARG A 272 3.12 1.50 19.85
N THR A 273 3.51 1.91 18.65
CA THR A 273 3.61 3.32 18.26
C THR A 273 2.23 3.93 18.05
N PHE A 274 1.31 3.18 17.44
CA PHE A 274 -0.03 3.70 17.17
C PHE A 274 -0.92 3.64 18.40
N GLY A 275 -0.74 2.67 19.30
CA GLY A 275 -1.33 2.64 20.64
C GLY A 275 -2.80 3.08 20.68
N GLU A 276 -3.06 4.22 21.34
CA GLU A 276 -4.37 4.85 21.51
C GLU A 276 -4.71 5.91 20.44
N ALA A 277 -3.82 6.18 19.48
CA ALA A 277 -4.10 7.12 18.40
C ALA A 277 -5.32 6.61 17.61
N ARG A 278 -6.31 7.49 17.43
CA ARG A 278 -7.54 7.23 16.71
C ARG A 278 -7.84 8.38 15.78
N SER A 279 -8.59 8.10 14.73
CA SER A 279 -9.14 9.13 13.86
C SER A 279 -9.88 10.19 14.70
N LYS A 280 -9.56 11.47 14.48
CA LYS A 280 -10.33 12.61 14.99
C LYS A 280 -11.16 13.26 13.89
N ARG A 281 -11.16 12.67 12.69
CA ARG A 281 -11.94 13.15 11.57
C ARG A 281 -13.41 12.84 11.83
N ARG A 282 -14.26 13.86 11.81
CA ARG A 282 -15.71 13.68 11.99
C ARG A 282 -16.25 12.81 10.86
N SER A 283 -17.02 11.79 11.18
CA SER A 283 -17.74 11.02 10.17
C SER A 283 -18.77 11.92 9.48
N VAL A 284 -19.04 11.67 8.19
CA VAL A 284 -20.01 12.43 7.39
C VAL A 284 -21.38 12.51 8.08
N THR A 285 -21.75 11.49 8.87
CA THR A 285 -22.99 11.43 9.66
C THR A 285 -23.08 12.47 10.78
N GLN A 286 -21.96 13.00 11.30
CA GLN A 286 -21.94 14.00 12.37
C GLN A 286 -22.01 15.45 11.87
N GLN A 287 -21.92 15.69 10.55
CA GLN A 287 -22.06 17.03 9.96
C GLN A 287 -23.51 17.41 9.62
N ALA A 288 -24.43 16.44 9.64
CA ALA A 288 -25.84 16.62 9.33
C ALA A 288 -26.75 16.76 10.57
N ALA A 289 -26.18 16.96 11.77
CA ALA A 289 -26.89 17.12 13.04
C ALA A 289 -26.67 18.52 13.65
#